data_AF-A0A423GPJ3-F1
#
_entry.id   AF-A0A423GPJ3-F1
#
_cell.length_a   1.000
_cell.length_b   1.000
_cell.length_c   1.000
_cell.angle_alpha   90.00
_cell.angle_beta   90.00
_cell.angle_gamma   90.00
#
_symmetry.space_group_name_H-M   'P 1'
#
loop_
_entity.id
_entity.type
_entity.pdbx_description
1 polymer ?
#
loop_
_entity_poly.entity_id
_entity_poly.type
_entity_poly.pdbx_seq_one_letter_code
_entity_poly.pdbx_strand_id
1 'polypeptide(L)' 'MDSFDPRLIAMRSAHFIAGQYHDAQPGLEVMRPLDGQVYAQLPIVDADLVDEAFEANLCFKSVLIDIVP' A
#
# COMPACT_ATOMS: atom_id res chain seq x y z
N MET A 1 16.59 28.28 -5.39
CA MET A 1 15.65 27.15 -5.53
C MET A 1 16.30 25.98 -4.84
N ASP A 2 15.70 25.52 -3.74
CA ASP A 2 16.19 24.35 -3.03
C ASP A 2 16.05 23.13 -3.94
N SER A 3 17.17 22.47 -4.20
CA SER A 3 17.20 21.23 -4.98
C SER A 3 16.50 20.16 -4.15
N PHE A 4 15.40 19.63 -4.66
CA PHE A 4 14.73 18.47 -4.08
C PHE A 4 15.65 17.24 -4.21
N ASP A 5 16.03 16.62 -3.08
CA ASP A 5 16.75 15.35 -3.07
C ASP A 5 15.80 14.20 -2.70
N PRO A 6 15.34 13.39 -3.67
CA PRO A 6 14.41 12.29 -3.42
C PRO A 6 15.00 11.19 -2.52
N ARG A 7 16.33 11.15 -2.31
CA ARG A 7 16.99 10.16 -1.43
C ARG A 7 16.76 10.43 0.05
N LEU A 8 16.30 11.64 0.39
CA LEU A 8 16.03 12.03 1.77
C LEU A 8 14.62 11.65 2.24
N ILE A 9 13.78 11.10 1.35
CA ILE A 9 12.41 10.70 1.66
C ILE A 9 12.40 9.24 2.11
N ALA A 10 12.08 9.03 3.39
CA ALA A 10 11.76 7.70 3.90
C ALA A 10 10.30 7.39 3.60
N MET A 11 10.05 6.36 2.79
CA MET A 11 8.70 5.89 2.46
C MET A 11 8.44 4.57 3.18
N ARG A 12 7.32 4.48 3.91
CA ARG A 12 6.91 3.22 4.55
C ARG A 12 6.33 2.30 3.48
N SER A 13 6.99 1.17 3.29
CA SER A 13 6.52 0.08 2.43
C SER A 13 5.69 -0.89 3.26
N ALA A 14 4.37 -0.85 3.11
CA ALA A 14 3.41 -1.69 3.83
C ALA A 14 2.13 -1.84 2.99
N HIS A 15 1.33 -2.87 3.27
CA HIS A 15 -0.04 -2.92 2.75
C HIS A 15 -0.93 -1.99 3.58
N PHE A 16 -1.93 -1.37 2.95
CA PHE A 16 -2.91 -0.54 3.64
C PHE A 16 -4.31 -1.11 3.42
N ILE A 17 -4.88 -1.69 4.48
CA ILE A 17 -6.14 -2.43 4.44
C ILE A 17 -6.99 -1.97 5.62
N ALA A 18 -8.27 -1.66 5.36
CA ALA A 18 -9.23 -1.25 6.39
C ALA A 18 -8.77 -0.09 7.31
N GLY A 19 -7.95 0.83 6.80
CA GLY A 19 -7.44 1.96 7.58
C GLY A 19 -6.17 1.66 8.39
N GLN A 20 -5.60 0.46 8.27
CA GLN A 20 -4.41 0.02 8.99
C GLN A 20 -3.25 -0.26 8.04
N TYR A 21 -2.03 -0.04 8.52
CA TYR A 21 -0.82 -0.46 7.84
C TYR A 21 -0.41 -1.85 8.31
N HIS A 22 -0.27 -2.77 7.37
CA HIS A 22 0.22 -4.13 7.61
C HIS A 22 1.66 -4.20 7.09
N ASP A 23 2.60 -4.34 8.02
CA ASP A 23 4.01 -4.53 7.67
C ASP A 23 4.18 -5.88 6.98
N ALA A 24 4.93 -5.89 5.88
CA ALA A 24 5.12 -7.07 5.06
C ALA A 24 6.55 -7.11 4.54
N GLN A 25 6.99 -8.30 4.13
CA GLN A 25 8.34 -8.47 3.62
C GLN A 25 8.51 -7.73 2.28
N PRO A 26 9.62 -7.00 2.08
CA PRO A 26 9.90 -6.34 0.81
C PRO A 26 10.01 -7.38 -0.31
N GLY A 27 9.36 -7.13 -1.45
CA GLY A 27 9.26 -8.12 -2.54
C GLY A 27 9.51 -7.59 -3.95
N LEU A 28 9.17 -6.33 -4.24
CA LEU A 28 9.30 -5.75 -5.57
C LEU A 28 10.06 -4.42 -5.54
N GLU A 29 11.21 -4.38 -6.19
CA GLU A 29 11.98 -3.14 -6.38
C GLU A 29 11.25 -2.18 -7.33
N VAL A 30 11.08 -0.93 -6.90
CA VAL A 30 10.55 0.16 -7.70
C VAL A 30 11.70 1.10 -8.06
N MET A 31 11.95 1.21 -9.35
CA MET A 31 12.97 2.11 -9.90
C MET A 31 12.36 3.46 -10.25
N ARG A 32 13.13 4.52 -10.02
CA ARG A 32 12.74 5.87 -10.45
C ARG A 32 12.88 5.97 -11.97
N PRO A 33 11.84 6.44 -12.69
CA PRO A 33 11.90 6.55 -14.15
C PRO A 33 12.98 7.50 -14.67
N LEU A 34 13.41 8.47 -13.85
CA LEU A 34 14.35 9.52 -14.25
C LEU A 34 15.80 9.03 -14.31
N ASP A 35 16.24 8.22 -13.34
CA ASP A 35 17.64 7.84 -13.18
C ASP A 35 17.86 6.34 -12.95
N GLY A 36 16.79 5.54 -12.94
CA GLY A 36 16.85 4.09 -12.79
C GLY A 36 17.25 3.62 -11.39
N GLN A 37 17.43 4.51 -10.42
CA GLN A 37 17.79 4.09 -9.05
C GLN A 37 16.59 3.45 -8.36
N VAL A 38 16.86 2.41 -7.55
CA VAL A 38 15.86 1.81 -6.66
C VAL A 38 15.46 2.85 -5.61
N TYR A 39 14.17 3.11 -5.51
CA TYR A 39 13.59 4.08 -4.58
C TYR A 39 12.88 3.41 -3.41
N ALA A 40 12.20 2.30 -3.66
CA ALA A 40 11.48 1.56 -2.64
C ALA A 40 11.41 0.08 -3.00
N GLN A 41 11.17 -0.76 -1.99
CA GLN A 41 10.73 -2.13 -2.19
C GLN A 41 9.30 -2.25 -1.71
N LEU A 42 8.38 -2.55 -2.61
CA LEU A 42 6.98 -2.77 -2.25
C LEU A 42 6.77 -4.23 -1.82
N PRO A 43 5.99 -4.48 -0.77
CA PRO A 43 5.64 -5.83 -0.41
C PRO A 43 4.71 -6.44 -1.46
N ILE A 44 4.87 -7.74 -1.70
CA ILE A 44 3.98 -8.53 -2.56
C ILE A 44 3.04 -9.29 -1.65
N VAL A 45 1.74 -9.17 -1.93
CA VAL A 45 0.68 -9.77 -1.15
C VAL A 45 0.47 -11.24 -1.53
N ASP A 46 0.13 -12.08 -0.55
CA ASP A 46 -0.33 -13.46 -0.75
C ASP A 46 -1.86 -13.52 -0.91
N ALA A 47 -2.40 -14.71 -1.22
CA ALA A 47 -3.82 -14.87 -1.44
C ALA A 47 -4.65 -14.61 -0.17
N ASP A 48 -4.13 -15.00 1.00
CA ASP A 48 -4.84 -14.88 2.27
C ASP A 48 -5.08 -13.40 2.66
N LEU A 49 -4.07 -12.54 2.47
CA LEU A 49 -4.21 -11.10 2.76
C LEU A 49 -5.08 -10.38 1.71
N VAL A 50 -5.18 -10.90 0.49
CA VAL A 50 -6.14 -10.41 -0.52
C VAL A 50 -7.57 -10.71 -0.08
N ASP A 51 -7.83 -11.90 0.45
CA ASP A 51 -9.15 -12.27 0.96
C ASP A 51 -9.55 -11.39 2.16
N GLU A 52 -8.62 -11.10 3.09
CA GLU A 52 -8.86 -10.15 4.18
C GLU A 52 -9.23 -8.75 3.66
N ALA A 53 -8.50 -8.24 2.66
CA ALA A 53 -8.79 -6.95 2.05
C ALA A 53 -10.15 -6.92 1.35
N PHE A 54 -10.53 -8.03 0.72
CA PHE A 54 -11.82 -8.18 0.06
C PHE A 54 -12.97 -8.19 1.08
N GLU A 55 -12.88 -8.99 2.13
CA GLU A 55 -13.89 -9.05 3.20
C GLU A 55 -14.04 -7.70 3.92
N ALA A 56 -12.94 -7.00 4.19
CA ALA A 56 -12.99 -5.66 4.77
C ALA A 56 -13.75 -4.67 3.88
N ASN A 57 -13.58 -4.74 2.55
CA ASN A 57 -14.30 -3.92 1.60
C ASN A 57 -15.80 -4.29 1.53
N LEU A 58 -16.13 -5.60 1.57
CA LEU A 58 -17.51 -6.05 1.60
C LEU A 58 -18.24 -5.58 2.86
N CYS A 59 -17.60 -5.68 4.03
CA CYS A 59 -18.15 -5.19 5.30
C CYS A 59 -18.46 -3.69 5.24
N PHE A 60 -17.58 -2.89 4.61
CA PHE A 60 -17.85 -1.46 4.40
C PHE A 60 -19.06 -1.25 3.48
N LYS A 61 -19.21 -2.07 2.45
CA LYS A 61 -20.31 -1.98 1.49
C LYS A 61 -21.66 -2.45 2.06
N SER A 62 -21.69 -3.49 2.90
CA SER A 62 -22.91 -3.94 3.57
C SER A 62 -23.39 -2.92 4.60
N VAL A 63 -22.49 -2.35 5.40
CA VAL A 63 -22.81 -1.25 6.32
C VAL A 63 -23.40 -0.05 5.58
N LEU A 64 -22.90 0.28 4.39
CA LEU A 64 -23.47 1.37 3.58
C LEU A 64 -24.87 1.05 3.01
N ILE A 65 -25.17 -0.22 2.72
CA ILE A 65 -26.48 -0.62 2.19
C ILE A 65 -27.52 -0.71 3.32
N ASP A 66 -27.14 -1.14 4.53
CA ASP A 66 -28.03 -1.20 5.69
C ASP A 66 -28.35 0.19 6.29
N ILE A 67 -27.65 1.25 5.86
CA ILE A 67 -27.87 2.64 6.29
C ILE A 67 -28.81 3.41 5.34
N VAL A 68 -29.15 2.86 4.17
CA VAL A 68 -30.15 3.46 3.26
C VAL A 68 -31.48 2.71 3.44
N PRO A 69 -32.56 3.36 3.91
CA PRO A 69 -33.86 2.71 4.08
C PRO A 69 -34.51 2.28 2.77
#